data_AF-A0A0G1JUY9-F1
#
_entry.id   AF-A0A0G1JUY9-F1
#
_cell.length_a   1.000
_cell.length_b   1.000
_cell.length_c   1.000
_cell.angle_alpha   90.00
_cell.angle_beta   90.00
_cell.angle_gamma   90.00
#
_symmetry.space_group_name_H-M   'P 1'
#
loop_
_entity.id
_entity.type
_entity.pdbx_description
1 polymer ?
#
loop_
_entity_poly.entity_id
_entity_poly.type
_entity_poly.pdbx_seq_one_letter_code
_entity_poly.pdbx_strand_id
1 'polypeptide(L)'
;MYQNKSKKSKMLTIIIALIVAAFIGYSLFFTGDADDLALVMPQGVNQDQTARELLVLFAELSTINLSPAVLSSSIFMSLEDFSREIPSEPTGRVNPFAPI
;
A
#
# COMPACT_ATOMS: atom_id res chain seq x y z
N MET A 1 -50.12 42.05 19.08
CA MET A 1 -49.02 42.68 18.33
C MET A 1 -48.09 41.58 17.81
N TYR A 2 -48.52 40.89 16.75
CA TYR A 2 -47.74 39.90 16.02
C TYR A 2 -47.00 40.62 14.90
N GLN A 3 -45.77 40.19 14.58
CA GLN A 3 -44.99 40.40 13.33
C GLN A 3 -43.53 40.83 13.59
N ASN A 4 -42.70 39.94 14.15
CA ASN A 4 -41.26 39.93 13.81
C ASN A 4 -40.58 38.56 13.97
N LYS A 5 -41.34 37.47 13.81
CA LYS A 5 -40.79 36.10 13.92
C LYS A 5 -40.23 35.60 12.57
N SER A 6 -40.76 36.09 11.44
CA SER A 6 -40.40 35.59 10.10
C SER A 6 -39.07 36.11 9.56
N LYS A 7 -38.65 37.34 9.89
CA LYS A 7 -37.34 37.86 9.48
C LYS A 7 -36.20 37.20 10.26
N LYS A 8 -36.40 36.98 11.56
CA LYS A 8 -35.44 36.29 12.43
C LYS A 8 -35.28 34.82 12.05
N SER A 9 -36.37 34.11 11.73
CA SER A 9 -36.27 32.73 11.26
C SER A 9 -35.61 32.63 9.88
N LYS A 10 -35.96 33.50 8.93
CA LYS A 10 -35.28 33.55 7.61
C LYS A 10 -33.80 33.89 7.73
N MET A 11 -33.43 34.82 8.61
CA MET A 11 -32.03 35.16 8.87
C MET A 11 -31.28 34.02 9.56
N LEU A 12 -31.92 33.33 10.51
CA LEU A 12 -31.37 32.11 11.12
C LEU A 12 -31.12 31.02 10.07
N THR A 13 -32.07 30.79 9.15
CA THR A 13 -31.91 29.81 8.07
C THR A 13 -30.75 30.16 7.14
N ILE A 14 -30.55 31.43 6.80
CA ILE A 14 -29.43 31.88 5.97
C ILE A 14 -28.08 31.67 6.67
N ILE A 15 -28.00 31.97 7.98
CA ILE A 15 -26.78 31.78 8.77
C ILE A 15 -26.44 30.29 8.86
N ILE A 16 -27.43 29.42 9.10
CA ILE A 16 -27.23 27.97 9.14
C ILE A 16 -26.76 27.45 7.78
N ALA A 17 -27.39 27.91 6.69
CA ALA A 17 -26.98 27.52 5.33
C ALA A 17 -25.54 27.93 5.03
N LEU A 18 -25.10 29.10 5.50
CA LEU A 18 -23.73 29.59 5.33
C LEU A 18 -22.72 28.77 6.14
N ILE A 19 -23.04 28.38 7.38
CA ILE A 19 -22.20 27.50 8.20
C ILE A 19 -22.07 26.11 7.56
N VAL A 20 -23.17 25.55 7.04
CA VAL A 20 -23.15 24.26 6.35
C VAL A 20 -22.32 24.34 5.06
N ALA A 21 -22.47 25.40 4.27
CA ALA A 21 -21.67 25.60 3.07
C ALA A 21 -20.18 25.77 3.38
N ALA A 22 -19.84 26.50 4.45
CA ALA A 22 -18.47 26.66 4.92
C ALA A 22 -17.89 25.33 5.43
N PHE A 23 -18.68 24.51 6.12
CA PHE A 23 -18.27 23.19 6.59
C PHE A 23 -17.99 22.23 5.43
N ILE A 24 -18.87 22.19 4.42
CA ILE A 24 -18.67 21.37 3.23
C ILE A 24 -17.46 21.84 2.41
N GLY A 25 -17.31 23.16 2.25
CA GLY A 25 -16.12 23.73 1.60
C GLY A 25 -14.85 23.35 2.36
N TYR A 26 -14.84 23.48 3.68
CA TYR A 26 -13.70 23.08 4.50
C TYR A 26 -13.43 21.57 4.39
N SER A 27 -14.45 20.70 4.46
CA SER A 27 -14.22 19.25 4.34
C SER A 27 -13.68 18.84 2.96
N LEU A 28 -14.10 19.51 1.88
CA LEU A 28 -13.64 19.18 0.53
C LEU A 28 -12.23 19.71 0.24
N PHE A 29 -11.83 20.84 0.84
CA PHE A 29 -10.53 21.48 0.58
C PHE A 29 -9.47 21.26 1.68
N PHE A 30 -9.86 20.90 2.91
CA PHE A 30 -8.98 20.73 4.07
C PHE A 30 -8.95 19.31 4.65
N THR A 31 -9.68 18.34 4.08
CA THR A 31 -9.36 16.92 4.28
C THR A 31 -8.18 16.56 3.38
N GLY A 32 -7.03 17.17 3.66
CA GLY A 32 -5.73 16.65 3.27
C GLY A 32 -5.34 15.62 4.32
N ASP A 33 -5.10 14.40 3.86
CA ASP A 33 -4.61 13.22 4.57
C ASP A 33 -4.33 13.44 6.06
N ALA A 34 -5.31 13.10 6.90
CA ALA A 34 -5.05 12.77 8.30
C ALA A 34 -4.31 11.42 8.30
N ASP A 35 -3.06 11.47 7.85
CA ASP A 35 -2.16 10.36 7.69
C ASP A 35 -1.58 10.03 9.08
N ASP A 36 -2.45 9.54 9.97
CA ASP A 36 -2.03 8.93 11.26
C ASP A 36 -1.24 7.62 11.03
N LEU A 37 -1.11 7.21 9.75
CA LEU A 37 -0.21 6.17 9.26
C LEU A 37 1.22 6.68 8.98
N ALA A 38 1.45 7.99 8.92
CA ALA A 38 2.77 8.57 8.63
C ALA A 38 3.81 8.37 9.74
N LEU A 39 3.39 7.90 10.93
CA LEU A 39 4.29 7.56 12.04
C LEU A 39 4.86 6.14 11.96
N VAL A 40 4.38 5.29 11.03
CA VAL A 40 4.84 3.90 10.85
C VAL A 40 5.51 3.69 9.49
N MET A 41 5.52 4.69 8.60
CA MET A 41 6.26 4.58 7.35
C MET A 41 7.74 4.89 7.56
N PRO A 42 8.67 3.99 7.17
CA PRO A 42 10.08 4.34 7.10
C PRO A 42 10.22 5.53 6.14
N GLN A 43 10.66 6.65 6.70
CA GLN A 43 10.98 7.88 5.99
C GLN A 43 12.01 7.55 4.89
N GLY A 44 11.54 7.38 3.65
CA GLY A 44 12.41 7.16 2.50
C GLY A 44 12.01 6.04 1.53
N VAL A 45 10.97 5.25 1.80
CA VAL A 45 10.46 4.31 0.78
C VAL A 45 9.30 4.96 0.05
N ASN A 46 9.56 5.47 -1.16
CA ASN A 46 8.50 5.74 -2.13
C ASN A 46 7.87 4.39 -2.49
N GLN A 47 6.94 3.92 -1.66
CA GLN A 47 6.31 2.60 -1.77
C GLN A 47 5.65 2.41 -3.14
N ASP A 48 5.14 3.51 -3.71
CA ASP A 48 4.58 3.58 -5.06
C ASP A 48 5.64 3.35 -6.14
N GLN A 49 6.88 3.78 -5.91
CA GLN A 49 7.97 3.63 -6.87
C GLN A 49 8.56 2.21 -6.81
N THR A 50 8.79 1.67 -5.61
CA THR A 50 9.24 0.27 -5.45
C THR A 50 8.22 -0.73 -5.98
N ALA A 51 6.92 -0.49 -5.78
CA ALA A 51 5.87 -1.33 -6.32
C ALA A 51 5.83 -1.28 -7.86
N ARG A 52 6.01 -0.10 -8.46
CA ARG A 52 6.08 0.05 -9.93
C ARG A 52 7.33 -0.61 -10.50
N GLU A 53 8.49 -0.46 -9.87
CA GLU A 53 9.74 -1.09 -10.30
C GLU A 53 9.63 -2.62 -10.25
N LEU A 54 8.98 -3.18 -9.22
CA LEU A 54 8.70 -4.61 -9.13
C LEU A 54 7.77 -5.09 -10.25
N LEU A 55 6.71 -4.33 -10.56
CA LEU A 55 5.77 -4.66 -11.64
C LEU A 55 6.42 -4.59 -13.02
N VAL A 56 7.30 -3.62 -13.24
CA VAL A 56 8.10 -3.52 -14.47
C VAL A 56 9.04 -4.71 -14.60
N LEU A 57 9.77 -5.06 -13.54
CA LEU A 57 10.64 -6.24 -13.53
C LEU A 57 9.84 -7.53 -13.77
N PHE A 58 8.67 -7.67 -13.16
CA PHE A 58 7.81 -8.82 -13.37
C PHE A 58 7.32 -8.90 -14.82
N ALA A 59 6.92 -7.76 -15.41
CA ALA A 59 6.52 -7.70 -16.82
C ALA A 59 7.69 -8.11 -17.73
N GLU A 60 8.89 -7.61 -17.48
CA GLU A 60 10.10 -7.99 -18.22
C GLU A 60 10.38 -9.50 -18.12
N LEU A 61 10.36 -10.06 -16.90
CA LEU A 61 10.57 -11.50 -16.68
C LEU A 61 9.46 -12.34 -17.33
N SER A 62 8.21 -11.87 -17.35
CA SER A 62 7.09 -12.59 -17.97
C SER A 62 7.22 -12.73 -19.49
N THR A 63 7.97 -11.84 -20.13
CA THR A 63 8.25 -11.92 -21.57
C THR A 63 9.36 -12.92 -21.90
N ILE A 64 10.17 -13.31 -20.91
CA ILE A 64 11.24 -14.30 -21.09
C ILE A 64 10.61 -15.68 -21.18
N ASN A 65 10.41 -16.16 -22.40
CA ASN A 65 10.05 -17.54 -22.66
C ASN A 65 11.33 -18.38 -22.69
N LEU A 66 11.59 -19.14 -21.63
CA LEU A 66 12.64 -20.15 -21.64
C LEU A 66 12.23 -21.26 -22.60
N SER A 67 12.90 -21.33 -23.75
CA SER A 67 12.67 -22.42 -24.70
C SER A 67 13.11 -23.75 -24.07
N PRO A 68 12.22 -24.78 -24.01
CA PRO A 68 12.58 -26.11 -23.51
C PRO A 68 13.75 -26.73 -24.27
N ALA A 69 14.01 -26.27 -25.50
CA ALA A 69 15.12 -26.72 -26.31
C ALA A 69 16.49 -26.46 -25.64
N VAL A 70 16.61 -25.38 -24.87
CA VAL A 70 17.86 -25.05 -24.14
C VAL A 70 18.16 -26.13 -23.10
N LEU A 71 17.11 -26.62 -22.42
CA LEU A 71 17.21 -27.70 -21.43
C LEU A 71 17.50 -29.08 -22.06
N SER A 72 17.31 -29.23 -23.37
CA SER A 72 17.66 -30.45 -24.12
C SER A 72 18.98 -30.34 -24.89
N SER A 73 19.66 -29.19 -24.81
CA SER A 73 20.91 -28.98 -25.53
C SER A 73 22.02 -29.89 -24.97
N SER A 74 22.94 -30.34 -25.83
CA SER A 74 24.09 -31.15 -25.40
C SER A 74 24.97 -30.40 -24.39
N ILE A 75 25.01 -29.07 -24.48
CA ILE A 75 25.72 -28.19 -23.54
C ILE A 75 25.07 -28.25 -22.16
N PHE A 76 23.74 -28.10 -22.08
CA PHE A 76 23.03 -28.15 -20.80
C PHE A 76 23.11 -29.54 -20.16
N MET A 77 23.00 -30.61 -20.96
CA MET A 77 23.19 -31.99 -20.48
C MET A 77 24.62 -32.30 -20.02
N SER A 78 25.61 -31.50 -20.41
CA SER A 78 27.01 -31.66 -19.98
C SER A 78 27.33 -30.97 -18.66
N LEU A 79 26.39 -30.19 -18.11
CA LEU A 79 26.58 -29.52 -16.83
C LEU A 79 26.58 -30.55 -15.70
N GLU A 80 27.57 -30.43 -14.81
CA GLU A 80 27.68 -31.24 -13.61
C GLU A 80 26.92 -30.59 -12.45
N ASP A 81 26.19 -31.39 -11.69
CA ASP A 81 25.50 -30.92 -10.49
C ASP A 81 26.49 -30.77 -9.34
N PHE A 82 26.62 -29.55 -8.81
CA PHE A 82 27.48 -29.22 -7.66
C PHE A 82 26.70 -29.13 -6.35
N SER A 83 25.43 -29.51 -6.35
CA SER A 83 24.60 -29.55 -5.15
C SER A 83 25.25 -30.45 -4.10
N ARG A 84 25.23 -29.99 -2.84
CA ARG A 84 25.68 -30.76 -1.69
C ARG A 84 24.48 -31.10 -0.85
N GLU A 85 24.44 -32.32 -0.34
CA GLU A 85 23.45 -32.68 0.69
C GLU A 85 23.60 -31.73 1.87
N ILE A 86 22.47 -31.14 2.27
CA ILE A 86 22.43 -30.29 3.47
C ILE A 86 22.33 -31.24 4.66
N PRO A 87 23.32 -31.26 5.57
CA PRO A 87 23.24 -32.09 6.76
C PRO A 87 22.08 -31.61 7.63
N SER A 88 21.39 -32.55 8.28
CA SER A 88 20.36 -32.20 9.24
C SER A 88 21.01 -31.49 10.43
N GLU A 89 20.65 -30.22 10.64
CA GLU A 89 21.02 -29.49 11.85
C GLU A 89 20.03 -29.81 12.98
N PRO A 90 20.50 -29.84 14.25
CA PRO A 90 19.60 -29.99 15.37
C PRO A 90 18.62 -28.82 15.41
N THR A 91 17.37 -29.09 15.80
CA THR A 91 16.35 -28.05 15.97
C THR A 91 16.89 -26.93 16.87
N GLY A 92 16.75 -25.69 16.41
CA GLY A 92 17.18 -24.51 17.14
C GLY A 92 16.50 -24.37 18.52
N ARG A 93 16.93 -23.35 19.27
CA ARG A 93 16.32 -23.04 20.57
C ARG A 93 14.83 -22.78 20.41
N VAL A 94 14.04 -23.29 21.36
CA VAL A 94 12.60 -22.98 21.45
C VAL A 94 12.42 -21.46 21.48
N ASN A 95 11.47 -20.93 20.70
CA ASN A 95 11.21 -19.50 20.61
C ASN A 95 10.88 -18.94 22.01
N PRO A 96 11.73 -18.07 22.60
CA PRO A 96 11.49 -17.53 23.94
C PRO A 96 10.32 -16.53 23.99
N PHE A 97 9.77 -16.16 22.84
CA PHE A 97 8.61 -15.29 22.69
C PHE A 97 7.36 -16.06 22.18
N ALA A 98 7.38 -17.39 22.21
CA ALA A 98 6.19 -18.17 21.87
C ALA A 98 5.04 -17.83 22.85
N PRO A 99 3.82 -17.57 22.36
CA PRO A 99 2.66 -17.32 23.21
C PRO A 99 2.43 -18.50 24.17
N ILE A 100 2.07 -18.17 25.42
CA ILE A 100 1.58 -19.14 26.42
C ILE A 100 0.14 -19.56 26.17
#